data_AF-A0A5F1HTS2-F1
#
_entry.id   AF-A0A5F1HTS2-F1
#
_cell.length_a   1.000
_cell.length_b   1.000
_cell.length_c   1.000
_cell.angle_alpha   90.00
_cell.angle_beta   90.00
_cell.angle_gamma   90.00
#
_symmetry.space_group_name_H-M   'P 1'
#
loop_
_entity.id
_entity.type
_entity.pdbx_description
1 polymer ?
#
loop_
_entity_poly.entity_id
_entity_poly.type
_entity_poly.pdbx_seq_one_letter_code
_entity_poly.pdbx_strand_id
1 'polypeptide(L)'
;MLNIENFWKLRLMFPELTESQFQVLMHYAFGSDSETIADTLKCSKNAVKLSLRRIRENLDTDRLDTVRHIYNTRVYTALMAPEDFPQKYYDAKRKRK
;
A
#
# COMPACT_ATOMS: atom_id res chain seq x y z
N MET A 1 15.71 13.66 3.65
CA MET A 1 15.21 12.93 2.46
C MET A 1 14.47 11.69 2.93
N LEU A 2 13.24 11.47 2.47
CA LEU A 2 12.49 10.25 2.74
C LEU A 2 13.24 9.08 2.07
N ASN A 3 13.78 8.17 2.88
CA ASN A 3 14.54 7.02 2.39
C ASN A 3 13.59 6.04 1.68
N ILE A 4 13.75 5.88 0.36
CA ILE A 4 12.92 5.02 -0.50
C ILE A 4 12.94 3.56 -0.01
N GLU A 5 14.05 3.08 0.55
CA GLU A 5 14.15 1.73 1.10
C GLU A 5 13.22 1.53 2.31
N ASN A 6 13.04 2.56 3.14
CA ASN A 6 12.12 2.51 4.28
C ASN A 6 10.67 2.51 3.82
N PHE A 7 10.35 3.19 2.72
CA PHE A 7 9.01 3.12 2.10
C PHE A 7 8.69 1.73 1.58
N TRP A 8 9.67 1.03 1.00
CA TRP A 8 9.44 -0.33 0.52
C TRP A 8 9.20 -1.33 1.64
N LYS A 9 9.78 -1.11 2.83
CA LYS A 9 9.45 -1.91 4.02
C LYS A 9 8.01 -1.72 4.46
N LEU A 10 7.40 -0.55 4.29
CA LEU A 10 5.99 -0.32 4.63
C LEU A 10 5.03 -1.18 3.80
N ARG A 11 5.42 -1.59 2.59
CA ARG A 11 4.65 -2.55 1.77
C ARG A 11 4.38 -3.85 2.52
N LEU A 12 5.26 -4.24 3.44
CA LEU A 12 5.10 -5.46 4.25
C LEU A 12 3.83 -5.45 5.10
N MET A 13 3.29 -4.27 5.40
CA MET A 13 2.05 -4.09 6.15
C MET A 13 0.80 -4.41 5.33
N PHE A 14 0.94 -4.70 4.03
CA PHE A 14 -0.16 -4.97 3.11
C PHE A 14 0.08 -6.25 2.33
N PRO A 15 0.18 -7.41 3.01
CA PRO A 15 0.47 -8.69 2.36
C PRO A 15 -0.60 -9.13 1.35
N GLU A 16 -1.83 -8.66 1.51
CA GLU A 16 -2.96 -8.86 0.60
C GLU A 16 -2.89 -8.05 -0.70
N LEU A 17 -1.93 -7.12 -0.81
CA LEU A 17 -1.77 -6.26 -1.99
C LEU A 17 -0.55 -6.65 -2.82
N THR A 18 -0.71 -6.61 -4.15
CA THR A 18 0.43 -6.58 -5.06
C THR A 18 1.24 -5.29 -4.90
N GLU A 19 2.44 -5.26 -5.45
CA GLU A 19 3.26 -4.04 -5.43
C GLU A 19 2.57 -2.87 -6.15
N SER A 20 1.98 -3.12 -7.31
CA SER A 20 1.23 -2.12 -8.07
C SER A 20 0.00 -1.61 -7.34
N GLN A 21 -0.73 -2.49 -6.65
CA GLN A 21 -1.86 -2.11 -5.80
C GLN A 21 -1.40 -1.25 -4.62
N PHE A 22 -0.27 -1.60 -3.99
CA PHE A 22 0.29 -0.81 -2.90
C PHE A 22 0.71 0.61 -3.35
N GLN A 23 1.32 0.75 -4.53
CA GLN A 23 1.66 2.07 -5.09
C GLN A 23 0.42 2.93 -5.31
N VAL A 24 -0.64 2.36 -5.90
CA VAL A 24 -1.93 3.05 -6.07
C VAL A 24 -2.50 3.47 -4.71
N LEU A 25 -2.49 2.57 -3.72
CA LEU A 25 -2.97 2.84 -2.37
C LEU A 25 -2.20 3.99 -1.72
N MET A 26 -0.87 3.99 -1.81
CA MET A 26 -0.01 5.02 -1.23
C MET A 26 -0.37 6.41 -1.76
N HIS A 27 -0.45 6.58 -3.08
CA HIS A 27 -0.81 7.88 -3.66
C HIS A 27 -2.24 8.30 -3.31
N TYR A 28 -3.18 7.35 -3.34
CA TYR A 28 -4.56 7.63 -2.94
C TYR A 28 -4.65 8.05 -1.46
N ALA A 29 -3.87 7.43 -0.58
CA ALA A 29 -3.84 7.76 0.83
C ALA A 29 -3.23 9.15 1.09
N PHE A 30 -2.27 9.57 0.27
CA PHE A 30 -1.72 10.93 0.25
C PHE A 30 -2.60 11.98 -0.43
N GLY A 31 -3.82 11.60 -0.83
CA GLY A 31 -4.83 12.54 -1.33
C GLY A 31 -4.82 12.75 -2.84
N SER A 32 -3.96 12.05 -3.60
CA SER A 32 -3.99 12.11 -5.06
C SER A 32 -5.29 11.52 -5.61
N ASP A 33 -5.84 12.15 -6.64
CA ASP A 33 -6.99 11.64 -7.38
C ASP A 33 -6.56 10.61 -8.45
N SER A 34 -7.54 9.94 -9.07
CA SER A 34 -7.23 8.87 -10.04
C SER A 34 -6.50 9.36 -11.30
N GLU A 35 -6.56 10.65 -11.61
CA GLU A 35 -5.91 11.25 -12.79
C GLU A 35 -4.44 11.48 -12.50
N THR A 36 -4.16 12.14 -11.39
CA THR A 36 -2.81 12.35 -10.85
C THR A 36 -2.07 11.03 -10.64
N ILE A 37 -2.75 10.02 -10.10
CA ILE A 37 -2.17 8.67 -9.92
C ILE A 37 -1.86 8.03 -11.26
N ALA A 38 -2.77 8.13 -12.23
CA ALA A 38 -2.59 7.55 -13.56
C ALA A 38 -1.36 8.15 -14.26
N ASP A 39 -1.20 9.47 -14.18
CA ASP A 39 -0.06 10.19 -14.74
C ASP A 39 1.26 9.86 -14.03
N THR A 40 1.21 9.68 -12.71
CA THR A 40 2.38 9.34 -11.88
C THR A 40 2.84 7.91 -12.17
N LEU A 41 1.91 6.95 -12.23
CA LEU A 41 2.21 5.53 -12.45
C LEU A 41 2.24 5.14 -13.94
N LYS A 42 2.11 6.11 -14.85
CA LYS A 42 2.10 5.91 -16.31
C LYS A 42 1.14 4.82 -16.75
N CYS A 43 -0.09 4.88 -16.26
CA CYS A 43 -1.16 3.94 -16.56
C CYS A 43 -2.47 4.68 -16.88
N SER A 44 -3.55 3.95 -17.21
CA SER A 44 -4.84 4.58 -17.48
C SER A 44 -5.62 4.88 -16.20
N LYS A 45 -6.42 5.95 -16.21
CA LYS A 45 -7.37 6.29 -15.12
C LYS A 45 -8.31 5.13 -14.77
N ASN A 46 -8.72 4.35 -15.77
CA ASN A 46 -9.56 3.16 -15.58
C ASN A 46 -8.80 2.04 -14.86
N ALA A 47 -7.51 1.85 -15.15
CA ALA A 47 -6.67 0.90 -14.42
C ALA A 47 -6.53 1.31 -12.93
N VAL A 48 -6.39 2.61 -12.64
CA VAL A 48 -6.36 3.11 -11.26
C VAL A 48 -7.69 2.84 -10.54
N LYS A 49 -8.83 3.17 -11.15
CA LYS A 49 -10.16 2.90 -10.57
C LYS A 49 -10.39 1.41 -10.30
N LEU A 50 -10.01 0.55 -11.24
CA LEU A 50 -10.09 -0.90 -11.06
C LEU A 50 -9.18 -1.39 -9.93
N SER A 51 -7.96 -0.83 -9.84
CA SER A 51 -7.02 -1.14 -8.75
C SER A 51 -7.60 -0.74 -7.40
N LEU A 52 -8.14 0.47 -7.26
CA LEU A 52 -8.79 0.95 -6.03
C LEU A 52 -9.98 0.07 -5.61
N ARG A 53 -10.78 -0.41 -6.58
CA ARG A 53 -11.85 -1.37 -6.30
C ARG A 53 -11.31 -2.67 -5.74
N ARG A 54 -10.28 -3.24 -6.37
CA ARG A 54 -9.64 -4.49 -5.93
C ARG A 54 -8.93 -4.35 -4.59
N ILE A 55 -8.30 -3.20 -4.32
CA ILE A 55 -7.67 -2.91 -3.03
C ILE A 55 -8.73 -2.91 -1.93
N ARG A 56 -9.87 -2.26 -2.18
CA ARG A 56 -11.01 -2.26 -1.27
C ARG A 56 -11.53 -3.68 -0.99
N GLU A 57 -11.68 -4.49 -2.04
CA GLU A 57 -12.08 -5.90 -1.92
C GLU A 57 -11.05 -6.72 -1.13
N ASN A 58 -9.76 -6.56 -1.43
CA ASN A 58 -8.67 -7.28 -0.74
C ASN A 58 -8.51 -6.86 0.74
N LEU A 59 -8.85 -5.63 1.08
CA LEU A 59 -8.83 -5.10 2.45
C LEU A 59 -10.14 -5.34 3.21
N ASP A 60 -11.08 -6.08 2.61
CA ASP A 60 -12.36 -6.47 3.20
C ASP A 60 -13.14 -5.28 3.80
N THR A 61 -13.36 -4.25 2.97
CA THR A 61 -14.09 -3.05 3.39
C THR A 61 -15.06 -2.56 2.33
N ASP A 62 -16.18 -1.98 2.74
CA ASP A 62 -17.22 -1.53 1.79
C ASP A 62 -16.95 -0.12 1.24
N ARG A 63 -16.15 0.68 1.95
CA ARG A 63 -15.95 2.10 1.65
C ARG A 63 -14.51 2.38 1.27
N LEU A 64 -14.34 3.10 0.16
CA LEU A 64 -13.00 3.47 -0.31
C LEU A 64 -12.28 4.41 0.67
N ASP A 65 -12.99 5.29 1.38
CA ASP A 65 -12.38 6.15 2.39
C ASP A 65 -11.77 5.35 3.56
N THR A 66 -12.33 4.18 3.88
CA THR A 66 -11.79 3.29 4.92
C THR A 66 -10.43 2.73 4.51
N VAL A 67 -10.22 2.48 3.22
CA VAL A 67 -8.92 2.03 2.67
C VAL A 67 -7.81 3.04 2.99
N ARG A 68 -8.10 4.34 2.91
CA ARG A 68 -7.16 5.40 3.31
C ARG A 68 -6.85 5.37 4.80
N HIS A 69 -7.84 5.12 5.65
CA HIS A 69 -7.64 4.98 7.10
C HIS A 69 -6.76 3.78 7.42
N ILE A 70 -7.03 2.61 6.81
CA ILE A 70 -6.22 1.41 6.98
C ILE A 70 -4.76 1.68 6.59
N TYR A 71 -4.53 2.37 5.47
CA TYR A 71 -3.18 2.74 5.06
C TYR A 71 -2.45 3.54 6.15
N ASN A 72 -3.06 4.65 6.57
CA ASN A 72 -2.47 5.55 7.54
C ASN A 72 -2.24 4.85 8.89
N THR A 73 -3.22 4.11 9.41
CA THR A 73 -3.08 3.40 10.68
C THR A 73 -1.93 2.40 10.62
N ARG A 74 -1.88 1.52 9.62
CA ARG A 74 -0.81 0.51 9.53
C ARG A 74 0.57 1.14 9.36
N VAL A 75 0.68 2.19 8.54
CA VAL A 75 1.94 2.90 8.33
C VAL A 75 2.39 3.65 9.59
N TYR A 76 1.49 4.37 10.27
CA TYR A 76 1.84 5.04 11.52
C TYR A 76 2.24 4.07 12.61
N THR A 77 1.52 2.95 12.76
CA THR A 77 1.93 1.88 13.69
C THR A 77 3.31 1.35 13.32
N ALA A 78 3.59 1.10 12.04
CA ALA A 78 4.91 0.69 11.55
C ALA A 78 6.04 1.67 11.89
N LEU A 79 5.75 2.97 11.83
CA LEU A 79 6.71 4.03 12.13
C LEU A 79 6.93 4.23 13.64
N MET A 80 5.93 3.94 14.47
CA MET A 80 6.00 4.13 15.93
C MET A 80 6.67 2.98 16.67
N ALA A 81 6.65 1.76 16.13
CA ALA A 81 7.24 0.59 16.76
C ALA A 81 8.13 -0.23 15.80
N PRO A 82 9.13 0.38 15.13
CA PRO A 82 9.89 -0.25 14.06
C PRO A 82 10.59 -1.56 14.43
N GLU A 83 10.92 -1.75 15.72
CA GLU A 83 11.54 -2.96 16.28
C GLU A 83 10.58 -4.16 16.34
N ASP A 84 9.28 -3.90 16.48
CA ASP A 84 8.23 -4.94 16.60
C ASP A 84 7.76 -5.46 15.23
N PHE A 85 8.16 -4.80 14.15
CA PHE A 85 7.77 -5.22 12.80
C PHE A 85 8.76 -6.21 12.23
N PRO A 86 8.25 -7.21 11.49
CA PRO A 86 9.11 -8.24 10.94
C PRO A 86 10.08 -7.62 9.94
N GLN A 87 11.32 -7.38 10.38
CA GLN A 87 12.48 -7.14 9.54
C GLN A 87 12.67 -8.24 8.47
N LYS A 88 11.95 -9.36 8.64
CA LYS A 88 12.14 -10.64 7.98
C LYS A 88 10.87 -11.22 7.31
N TYR A 89 9.85 -10.43 6.97
CA TYR A 89 8.68 -10.99 6.27
C TYR A 89 9.07 -11.70 4.96
N TYR A 90 10.00 -11.12 4.18
CA TYR A 90 10.54 -11.78 2.98
C TYR A 90 11.49 -12.95 3.29
N ASP A 91 12.21 -12.93 4.40
CA ASP A 91 13.03 -14.08 4.83
C ASP A 91 12.14 -15.27 5.23
N ALA A 92 11.01 -15.01 5.89
CA ALA A 92 10.01 -16.02 6.22
C ALA A 92 9.33 -16.60 4.97
N LYS A 93 9.11 -15.78 3.94
CA LYS A 93 8.57 -16.25 2.64
C LYS A 93 9.61 -17.02 1.81
N ARG A 94 10.90 -16.67 1.90
CA ARG A 94 12.02 -17.40 1.27
C ARG A 94 12.25 -18.78 1.87
N LYS A 95 12.08 -18.94 3.19
CA LYS A 95 12.18 -20.25 3.87
C LYS A 95 11.05 -21.24 3.54
N ARG A 96 10.01 -20.80 2.81
CA ARG A 96 8.87 -21.62 2.38
C ARG A 96 8.94 -22.06 0.90
N LYS A 97 10.10 -21.92 0.25
CA LYS A 97 10.42 -22.54 -1.05
C LYS A 97 11.49 -23.60 -0.84
#